data_AF-A0A9E2AHQ3-F1
#
_entry.id   AF-A0A9E2AHQ3-F1
#
_cell.length_a   1.000
_cell.length_b   1.000
_cell.length_c   1.000
_cell.angle_alpha   90.00
_cell.angle_beta   90.00
_cell.angle_gamma   90.00
#
_symmetry.space_group_name_H-M   'P 1'
#
loop_
_entity.id
_entity.type
_entity.pdbx_description
1 polymer ?
#
loop_
_entity_poly.entity_id
_entity_poly.type
_entity_poly.pdbx_seq_one_letter_code
_entity_poly.pdbx_strand_id
1 'polypeptide(L)'
;MKRSLFTFLILTLLLPVLSNGQATKSYTSTEIFEGIQKLQVLGSVLYVAAHPDDENTSMISYLNNEKKYETTYLSLTRGDGGQNLIGNEIQELLGVIRTQELLAA
;
A
#
# COMPACT_ATOMS: atom_id res chain seq x y z
N MET A 1 -1.79 26.75 45.72
CA MET A 1 -1.17 26.93 44.39
C MET A 1 0.09 26.06 44.20
N LYS A 2 1.14 26.16 45.03
CA LYS A 2 2.40 25.41 44.83
C LYS A 2 2.26 23.87 44.71
N ARG A 3 1.36 23.24 45.48
CA ARG A 3 1.09 21.79 45.42
C ARG A 3 0.43 21.34 44.12
N SER A 4 -0.48 22.16 43.57
CA SER A 4 -1.16 21.89 42.29
C SER A 4 -0.21 22.07 41.09
N LEU A 5 0.73 23.00 41.20
CA LEU A 5 1.78 23.20 40.19
C LEU A 5 2.76 22.01 40.16
N PHE A 6 3.06 21.45 41.33
CA PHE A 6 3.94 20.28 41.46
C PHE A 6 3.29 19.00 40.92
N THR A 7 2.00 18.77 41.18
CA THR A 7 1.27 17.64 40.56
C THR A 7 1.14 17.80 39.05
N PHE A 8 0.94 19.01 38.55
CA PHE A 8 0.90 19.27 37.10
C PHE A 8 2.27 18.99 36.44
N LEU A 9 3.37 19.37 37.09
CA LEU A 9 4.73 19.08 36.63
C LEU A 9 5.01 17.57 36.59
N ILE A 10 4.58 16.82 37.61
CA ILE A 10 4.74 15.36 37.65
C ILE A 10 3.93 14.69 36.54
N LEU A 11 2.68 15.12 36.32
CA LEU A 11 1.82 14.54 35.30
C LEU A 11 2.38 14.77 33.88
N THR A 12 2.89 15.97 33.61
CA THR A 12 3.54 16.30 32.33
C THR A 12 4.83 15.51 32.11
N LEU A 13 5.59 15.22 33.15
CA LEU A 13 6.80 14.40 33.08
C LEU A 13 6.52 12.91 32.81
N LEU A 14 5.36 12.40 33.22
CA LEU A 14 4.97 10.98 33.10
C LEU A 14 4.26 10.63 31.79
N LEU A 15 3.70 11.61 31.07
CA LEU A 15 3.05 11.44 29.77
C LEU A 15 3.87 10.68 28.69
N PRO A 16 5.19 10.92 28.49
CA PRO A 16 5.94 10.24 27.43
C PRO A 16 6.17 8.74 27.69
N VAL A 17 5.98 8.26 28.92
CA VAL A 17 6.16 6.84 29.28
C VAL A 17 5.07 5.95 28.67
N LEU A 18 3.92 6.52 28.33
CA LEU A 18 2.80 5.81 27.69
C LEU A 18 2.88 5.77 26.16
N SER A 19 3.91 6.39 25.57
CA SER A 19 4.08 6.42 24.13
C SER A 19 4.70 5.12 23.62
N ASN A 20 3.98 4.39 22.77
CA ASN A 20 4.57 3.33 21.96
C ASN A 20 5.16 3.97 20.69
N GLY A 21 6.47 3.81 20.50
CA GLY A 21 7.13 4.24 19.27
C GLY A 21 6.70 3.41 18.05
N GLN A 22 6.85 3.98 16.86
CA GLN A 22 6.71 3.22 15.63
C GLN A 22 7.73 2.08 15.57
N ALA A 23 7.29 0.87 15.24
CA ALA A 23 8.18 -0.23 14.92
C ALA A 23 9.06 0.15 13.71
N THR A 24 10.38 -0.03 13.85
CA THR A 24 11.31 0.21 12.74
C THR A 24 11.05 -0.81 11.64
N LYS A 25 10.83 -0.32 10.42
CA LYS A 25 10.81 -1.20 9.24
C LYS A 25 12.25 -1.61 8.96
N SER A 26 12.58 -2.87 9.23
CA SER A 26 13.88 -3.44 8.89
C SER A 26 13.89 -3.84 7.42
N TYR A 27 14.96 -3.51 6.72
CA TYR A 27 15.18 -3.92 5.34
C TYR A 27 16.28 -4.99 5.29
N THR A 28 16.06 -5.98 4.45
CA THR A 28 17.08 -6.96 4.09
C THR A 28 18.13 -6.33 3.18
N SER A 29 19.33 -6.90 3.14
CA SER A 29 20.38 -6.44 2.22
C SER A 29 19.94 -6.47 0.75
N THR A 30 19.10 -7.44 0.39
CA THR A 30 18.52 -7.57 -0.96
C THR A 30 17.60 -6.40 -1.29
N GLU A 31 16.67 -6.04 -0.39
CA GLU A 31 15.75 -4.91 -0.60
C GLU A 31 16.51 -3.58 -0.73
N ILE A 32 17.55 -3.37 0.08
CA ILE A 32 18.40 -2.18 -0.02
C ILE A 32 19.12 -2.15 -1.38
N PHE A 33 19.68 -3.29 -1.81
CA PHE A 33 20.37 -3.39 -3.08
C PHE A 33 19.44 -3.12 -4.27
N GLU A 34 18.23 -3.69 -4.27
CA GLU A 34 17.22 -3.39 -5.30
C GLU A 34 16.81 -1.92 -5.30
N GLY A 35 16.65 -1.31 -4.11
CA GLY A 35 16.37 0.11 -3.98
C GLY A 35 17.47 0.96 -4.61
N ILE A 36 18.74 0.64 -4.38
CA ILE A 36 19.88 1.32 -4.99
C ILE A 36 19.86 1.17 -6.51
N GLN A 37 19.58 -0.03 -7.04
CA GLN A 37 19.45 -0.24 -8.49
C GLN A 37 18.34 0.62 -9.09
N LYS A 38 17.20 0.76 -8.40
CA LYS A 38 16.06 1.57 -8.85
C LYS A 38 16.36 3.08 -8.85
N LEU A 39 17.24 3.59 -7.98
CA LEU A 39 17.56 5.02 -7.90
C LEU A 39 18.11 5.62 -9.21
N GLN A 40 18.80 4.81 -10.03
CA GLN A 40 19.36 5.26 -11.30
C GLN A 40 18.38 5.15 -12.48
N VAL A 41 17.16 4.68 -12.23
CA VAL A 41 16.13 4.43 -13.24
C VAL A 41 15.02 5.45 -13.10
N LEU A 42 14.86 6.31 -14.11
CA LEU A 42 13.85 7.37 -14.16
C LEU A 42 12.62 7.01 -14.99
N GLY A 43 12.55 5.77 -15.49
CA GLY A 43 11.42 5.29 -16.29
C GLY A 43 10.18 5.09 -15.43
N SER A 44 9.04 5.57 -15.92
CA SER A 44 7.73 5.36 -15.29
C SER A 44 6.73 4.84 -16.32
N VAL A 45 5.86 3.92 -15.91
CA VAL A 45 4.81 3.33 -16.74
C VAL A 45 3.48 3.39 -16.01
N LEU A 46 2.45 3.89 -16.70
CA LEU A 46 1.05 3.79 -16.29
C LEU A 46 0.36 2.79 -17.21
N TYR A 47 0.06 1.60 -16.70
CA TYR A 47 -0.74 0.60 -17.40
C TYR A 47 -2.22 0.87 -17.13
N VAL A 48 -2.98 1.21 -18.17
CA VAL A 48 -4.40 1.54 -18.06
C VAL A 48 -5.24 0.40 -18.62
N ALA A 49 -6.25 -0.03 -17.88
CA ALA A 49 -7.17 -1.09 -18.27
C ALA A 49 -8.62 -0.76 -17.90
N ALA A 50 -9.58 -1.48 -18.48
CA ALA A 50 -10.99 -1.18 -18.28
C ALA A 50 -11.50 -1.72 -16.94
N HIS A 51 -11.17 -2.97 -16.61
CA HIS A 51 -11.62 -3.66 -15.40
C HIS A 51 -10.46 -4.27 -14.60
N PRO A 52 -10.65 -4.57 -13.31
CA PRO A 52 -9.70 -5.37 -12.53
C PRO A 52 -9.71 -6.82 -13.05
N ASP A 53 -8.61 -7.32 -13.62
CA ASP A 53 -8.42 -8.61 -14.36
C ASP A 53 -7.91 -8.46 -15.80
N ASP A 54 -7.98 -7.26 -16.37
CA ASP A 54 -7.48 -6.96 -17.73
C ASP A 54 -5.93 -6.79 -17.77
N GLU A 55 -5.24 -6.94 -16.65
CA GLU A 55 -3.79 -6.76 -16.56
C GLU A 55 -2.97 -7.88 -17.23
N ASN A 56 -1.83 -7.50 -17.81
CA ASN A 56 -0.78 -8.45 -18.14
C ASN A 56 0.26 -8.47 -17.01
N THR A 57 0.06 -9.35 -16.02
CA THR A 57 0.90 -9.45 -14.82
C THR A 57 2.37 -9.74 -15.17
N SER A 58 2.64 -10.50 -16.23
CA SER A 58 4.01 -10.80 -16.66
C SER A 58 4.73 -9.55 -17.18
N MET A 59 4.04 -8.72 -17.96
CA MET A 59 4.57 -7.44 -18.44
C MET A 59 4.79 -6.46 -17.29
N ILE A 60 3.83 -6.32 -16.38
CA ILE A 60 3.95 -5.44 -15.21
C ILE A 60 5.13 -5.88 -14.34
N SER A 61 5.25 -7.17 -14.06
CA SER A 61 6.37 -7.75 -13.31
C SER A 61 7.70 -7.50 -13.99
N TYR A 62 7.78 -7.66 -15.31
CA TYR A 62 9.00 -7.37 -16.07
C TYR A 62 9.40 -5.90 -15.97
N LEU A 63 8.45 -4.97 -16.13
CA LEU A 63 8.74 -3.54 -16.08
C LEU A 63 9.20 -3.11 -14.67
N ASN A 64 8.54 -3.59 -13.61
CA ASN A 64 8.90 -3.23 -12.24
C ASN A 64 10.15 -3.96 -11.73
N ASN A 65 10.28 -5.27 -11.98
CA ASN A 65 11.32 -6.09 -11.35
C ASN A 65 12.59 -6.16 -12.19
N GLU A 66 12.48 -6.29 -13.52
CA GLU A 66 13.67 -6.39 -14.39
C GLU A 66 14.13 -5.02 -14.86
N LYS A 67 13.20 -4.18 -15.33
CA LYS A 67 13.51 -2.82 -15.81
C LYS A 67 13.59 -1.78 -14.71
N LYS A 68 13.12 -2.09 -13.49
CA LYS A 68 13.06 -1.17 -12.35
C LYS A 68 12.28 0.11 -12.64
N TYR A 69 11.34 0.08 -13.60
CA TYR A 69 10.47 1.21 -13.89
C TYR A 69 9.41 1.36 -12.80
N GLU A 70 9.12 2.60 -12.42
CA GLU A 70 7.98 2.92 -11.57
C GLU A 70 6.70 2.54 -12.33
N THR A 71 6.11 1.39 -12.00
CA THR A 71 5.00 0.82 -12.76
C THR A 71 3.72 0.91 -11.93
N THR A 72 2.72 1.61 -12.45
CA THR A 72 1.41 1.76 -11.82
C THR A 72 0.34 1.14 -12.71
N TYR A 73 -0.56 0.36 -12.11
CA TYR A 73 -1.75 -0.16 -12.77
C TYR A 73 -2.96 0.72 -12.42
N LEU A 74 -3.74 1.09 -13.44
CA LEU A 74 -4.98 1.84 -13.30
C LEU A 74 -6.11 1.10 -14.00
N SER A 75 -7.03 0.55 -13.20
CA SER A 75 -8.33 0.12 -13.70
C SER A 75 -9.31 1.30 -13.71
N LEU A 76 -10.01 1.51 -14.82
CA LEU A 76 -11.00 2.58 -14.96
C LEU A 76 -12.30 2.29 -14.21
N THR A 77 -12.56 1.02 -13.90
CA THR A 77 -13.73 0.58 -13.14
C THR A 77 -13.33 -0.30 -11.97
N ARG A 78 -14.27 -0.59 -11.08
CA ARG A 78 -14.08 -1.56 -9.98
C ARG A 78 -14.56 -2.97 -10.36
N GLY A 79 -15.04 -3.19 -11.59
CA GLY A 79 -15.58 -4.48 -12.03
C GLY A 79 -16.91 -4.86 -11.36
N ASP A 80 -17.68 -3.88 -10.92
CA ASP A 80 -18.99 -4.03 -10.24
C ASP A 80 -20.08 -4.63 -11.14
N GLY A 81 -20.01 -4.42 -12.45
CA GLY A 81 -20.91 -5.03 -13.43
C GLY A 81 -20.64 -6.51 -13.74
N GLY A 82 -19.66 -7.14 -13.07
CA GLY A 82 -19.26 -8.52 -13.32
C GLY A 82 -20.18 -9.57 -12.68
N GLN A 83 -19.81 -10.83 -12.86
CA GLN A 83 -20.44 -11.98 -12.17
C GLN A 83 -19.60 -12.41 -10.98
N ASN A 84 -20.25 -12.75 -9.88
CA ASN A 84 -19.62 -13.40 -8.74
C ASN A 84 -19.93 -14.90 -8.76
N LEU A 85 -18.90 -15.74 -8.93
CA LEU A 85 -19.05 -17.19 -9.02
C LEU A 85 -19.00 -17.90 -7.66
N ILE A 86 -18.56 -17.20 -6.61
CA ILE A 86 -18.28 -17.79 -5.29
C ILE A 86 -19.16 -17.23 -4.17
N GLY A 87 -19.99 -16.23 -4.47
CA GLY A 87 -20.82 -15.52 -3.51
C GLY A 87 -22.04 -14.87 -4.15
N ASN A 88 -22.79 -14.14 -3.33
CA ASN A 88 -24.04 -13.48 -3.74
C ASN A 88 -23.87 -11.98 -3.98
N GLU A 89 -22.67 -11.44 -3.73
CA GLU A 89 -22.38 -10.03 -3.88
C GLU A 89 -22.35 -9.65 -5.36
N ILE A 90 -23.04 -8.54 -5.69
CA ILE A 90 -23.18 -7.98 -7.03
C ILE A 90 -22.99 -6.47 -6.94
N GLN A 91 -22.83 -5.81 -8.10
CA GLN A 91 -22.77 -4.35 -8.20
C GLN A 91 -21.70 -3.79 -7.25
N GLU A 92 -22.03 -2.79 -6.44
CA GLU A 92 -21.05 -2.07 -5.62
C GLU A 92 -20.32 -2.98 -4.63
N LEU A 93 -21.02 -3.97 -4.06
CA LEU A 93 -20.41 -4.93 -3.13
C LEU A 93 -19.38 -5.81 -3.82
N LEU A 94 -19.67 -6.25 -5.05
CA LEU A 94 -18.69 -6.97 -5.87
C LEU A 94 -17.51 -6.07 -6.21
N GLY A 95 -17.75 -4.81 -6.55
CA GLY A 95 -16.69 -3.84 -6.81
C GLY A 95 -15.75 -3.64 -5.62
N VAL A 96 -16.27 -3.66 -4.39
CA VAL A 96 -15.44 -3.62 -3.16
C VAL A 96 -14.55 -4.85 -3.06
N ILE A 97 -15.11 -6.05 -3.27
CA ILE A 97 -14.37 -7.31 -3.21
C ILE A 97 -13.25 -7.31 -4.25
N ARG A 98 -13.56 -7.04 -5.52
CA ARG A 98 -12.56 -7.04 -6.60
C ARG A 98 -11.49 -5.98 -6.44
N THR A 99 -11.81 -4.86 -5.80
CA THR A 99 -10.79 -3.86 -5.43
C THR A 99 -9.80 -4.45 -4.42
N GLN A 100 -10.27 -5.22 -3.43
CA GLN A 100 -9.38 -5.88 -2.47
C GLN A 100 -8.58 -7.01 -3.13
N GLU A 101 -9.19 -7.77 -4.03
CA GLU A 101 -8.49 -8.80 -4.83
C GLU A 101 -7.35 -8.16 -5.63
N LEU A 102 -7.61 -7.06 -6.34
CA LEU A 102 -6.60 -6.33 -7.12
C LEU A 102 -5.49 -5.73 -6.25
N LEU A 103 -5.82 -5.21 -5.06
CA LEU A 103 -4.82 -4.66 -4.13
C LEU A 103 -3.97 -5.74 -3.45
N ALA A 104 -4.46 -6.99 -3.40
CA ALA A 104 -3.76 -8.14 -2.85
C ALA A 104 -2.94 -8.93 -3.88
N ALA A 105 -3.14 -8.65 -5.18
CA ALA A 105 -2.42 -9.25 -6.30
C ALA A 105 -0.98 -8.73 -6.40
#